data_AF-A0A939HR06-F1
#
_entry.id   AF-A0A939HR06-F1
#
_cell.length_a   1.000
_cell.length_b   1.000
_cell.length_c   1.000
_cell.angle_alpha   90.00
_cell.angle_beta   90.00
_cell.angle_gamma   90.00
#
_symmetry.space_group_name_H-M   'P 1'
#
loop_
_entity.id
_entity.type
_entity.pdbx_description
1 polymer ?
#
loop_
_entity_poly.entity_id
_entity_poly.type
_entity_poly.pdbx_seq_one_letter_code
_entity_poly.pdbx_strand_id
1 'polypeptide(L)'
;MGQLRNLLLIASIGALTLQPISTVLAHPDTSIESPAPEPADPIPSSPTTDPDDESPDEARDITEEEEEETAAETPSPEELQRYQTLAEADQLYQEGSLEAAEQLYRQAKPPFAGETESASRQSPPKLIEDPAELSPGGKVYWREYQAGLARGLETRIFVPLRLLVERYPEFIPGHLHLAEVLADDNRSDEALQVLERAVQRYPNRVDLLRAKIAAHAAAENWLDASLTAREFALLNPEHPDGAEFTQVADEHLERFKLHLRRKVRGNAIGNAVAGTLGFALMGNIFGPLSALETTLLLLRGESGVGEKLAKRLLKRLPMVEDEEVLEYVGEMGEKLAQLTGRDDFEYEFYVVLDENLNAFALPGGKIFVNAGAIVKTKSEAELAGLLAHELSHAVLSHGFQLVTKGSLTSNVVQYIPYAGGIASRLLVFSYSRDMERQADLVGTRILASSDYAADGMRNLMLALDNEDRPSPPAWLSTHPDTSARVEYLEAAIVRNGYNRYAYEGVERHAQIQARVKQLLKEQEEKEEQEEREEQEEREEREEREEADKEEEDRPQEEEEESPSR
;
A
#
# COMPACT_ATOMS: atom_id res chain seq x y z
N MET A 1 1.76 -10.22 32.36
CA MET A 1 3.06 -10.75 32.82
C MET A 1 3.09 -12.26 32.67
N GLY A 2 3.80 -12.79 31.66
CA GLY A 2 4.04 -14.24 31.53
C GLY A 2 3.98 -14.87 30.13
N GLN A 3 3.73 -14.12 29.03
CA GLN A 3 3.54 -14.76 27.72
C GLN A 3 4.84 -15.02 26.92
N LEU A 4 5.95 -14.31 27.17
CA LEU A 4 7.23 -14.52 26.45
C LEU A 4 8.08 -15.68 27.00
N ARG A 5 7.99 -15.99 28.31
CA ARG A 5 8.80 -17.07 28.93
C ARG A 5 8.48 -18.47 28.41
N ASN A 6 7.30 -18.71 27.83
CA ASN A 6 6.91 -20.04 27.34
C ASN A 6 7.28 -20.32 25.89
N LEU A 7 7.60 -19.30 25.07
CA LEU A 7 7.97 -19.51 23.66
C LEU A 7 9.49 -19.68 23.45
N LEU A 8 10.34 -19.13 24.33
CA LEU A 8 11.79 -19.33 24.28
C LEU A 8 12.27 -20.65 24.94
N LEU A 9 11.39 -21.39 25.63
CA LEU A 9 11.78 -22.60 26.37
C LEU A 9 11.93 -23.87 25.50
N ILE A 10 11.66 -23.80 24.19
CA ILE A 10 11.87 -24.94 23.27
C ILE A 10 13.33 -25.04 22.79
N ALA A 11 14.17 -24.03 23.06
CA ALA A 11 15.56 -24.00 22.61
C ALA A 11 16.60 -24.60 23.59
N SER A 12 16.23 -25.23 24.71
CA SER A 12 17.21 -25.88 25.61
C SER A 12 16.58 -26.94 26.53
N ILE A 13 16.59 -28.21 26.11
CA ILE A 13 16.31 -29.34 27.01
C ILE A 13 17.63 -29.82 27.61
N GLY A 14 17.87 -29.44 28.87
CA GLY A 14 18.91 -29.97 29.75
C GLY A 14 18.40 -29.92 31.19
N ALA A 15 18.05 -31.09 31.73
CA ALA A 15 17.32 -31.29 32.98
C ALA A 15 17.91 -30.58 34.20
N LEU A 16 17.06 -29.91 35.00
CA LEU A 16 17.11 -30.01 36.47
C LEU A 16 15.78 -29.54 37.11
N THR A 17 15.27 -30.37 38.01
CA THR A 17 14.01 -30.23 38.76
C THR A 17 14.08 -29.17 39.86
N LEU A 18 13.07 -28.30 39.99
CA LEU A 18 12.78 -27.56 41.23
C LEU A 18 11.26 -27.37 41.43
N GLN A 19 10.82 -27.59 42.67
CA GLN A 19 9.43 -27.64 43.15
C GLN A 19 8.79 -26.25 43.39
N PRO A 20 7.45 -26.15 43.45
CA PRO A 20 6.75 -24.87 43.63
C PRO A 20 6.70 -24.43 45.11
N ILE A 21 6.89 -23.13 45.35
CA ILE A 21 6.62 -22.47 46.64
C ILE A 21 5.25 -21.80 46.58
N SER A 22 4.37 -22.16 47.52
CA SER A 22 3.09 -21.49 47.77
C SER A 22 3.25 -20.30 48.72
N THR A 23 2.63 -19.16 48.38
CA THR A 23 2.27 -18.09 49.34
C THR A 23 1.05 -17.35 48.78
N VAL A 24 -0.16 -17.68 49.23
CA VAL A 24 -0.98 -16.99 50.26
C VAL A 24 -1.34 -15.54 49.91
N LEU A 25 -2.65 -15.38 49.69
CA LEU A 25 -3.43 -14.16 49.48
C LEU A 25 -3.40 -13.19 50.66
N ALA A 26 -3.38 -11.89 50.38
CA ALA A 26 -3.93 -10.85 51.25
C ALA A 26 -4.48 -9.70 50.40
N HIS A 27 -5.79 -9.46 50.50
CA HIS A 27 -6.47 -8.26 49.99
C HIS A 27 -6.22 -7.07 50.92
N PRO A 28 -6.22 -5.85 50.37
CA PRO A 28 -7.04 -4.83 51.00
C PRO A 28 -8.00 -4.15 50.01
N ASP A 29 -9.25 -4.07 50.44
CA ASP A 29 -10.27 -3.13 49.98
C ASP A 29 -9.77 -1.69 50.11
N THR A 30 -9.82 -0.93 49.02
CA THR A 30 -10.03 0.52 49.07
C THR A 30 -10.76 0.98 47.81
N SER A 31 -12.06 1.18 47.94
CA SER A 31 -12.89 1.94 47.01
C SER A 31 -12.45 3.41 47.02
N ILE A 32 -12.01 3.94 45.88
CA ILE A 32 -11.90 5.38 45.65
C ILE A 32 -12.60 5.70 44.33
N GLU A 33 -13.67 6.47 44.46
CA GLU A 33 -14.50 7.07 43.42
C GLU A 33 -13.66 7.99 42.51
N SER A 34 -13.81 7.84 41.19
CA SER A 34 -13.21 8.75 40.21
C SER A 34 -14.16 9.92 39.92
N PRO A 35 -13.72 11.19 39.94
CA PRO A 35 -14.55 12.32 39.53
C PRO A 35 -14.66 12.42 37.99
N ALA A 36 -15.86 12.78 37.53
CA ALA A 36 -16.22 13.01 36.14
C ALA A 36 -15.47 14.21 35.50
N PRO A 37 -15.29 14.24 34.17
CA PRO A 37 -14.63 15.35 33.48
C PRO A 37 -15.54 16.58 33.35
N GLU A 38 -14.98 17.76 33.62
CA GLU A 38 -15.62 19.06 33.40
C GLU A 38 -15.66 19.43 31.89
N PRO A 39 -16.67 20.21 31.45
CA PRO A 39 -16.82 20.64 30.06
C PRO A 39 -15.86 21.78 29.69
N ALA A 40 -15.34 21.74 28.47
CA ALA A 40 -14.47 22.77 27.90
C ALA A 40 -15.23 24.07 27.56
N ASP A 41 -14.60 25.21 27.85
CA ASP A 41 -15.07 26.56 27.51
C ASP A 41 -15.06 26.83 25.98
N PRO A 42 -15.95 27.72 25.49
CA PRO A 42 -16.10 28.00 24.07
C PRO A 42 -15.02 28.96 23.53
N ILE A 43 -14.52 28.65 22.33
CA ILE A 43 -13.60 29.48 21.56
C ILE A 43 -14.37 30.68 20.95
N PRO A 44 -13.84 31.92 21.00
CA PRO A 44 -14.52 33.10 20.47
C PRO A 44 -14.51 33.16 18.94
N SER A 45 -15.67 33.55 18.40
CA SER A 45 -15.97 33.75 16.99
C SER A 45 -15.28 35.00 16.41
N SER A 46 -14.65 34.82 15.25
CA SER A 46 -14.14 35.90 14.38
C SER A 46 -15.28 36.54 13.57
N PRO A 47 -15.21 37.84 13.24
CA PRO A 47 -16.35 38.59 12.72
C PRO A 47 -16.59 38.38 11.22
N THR A 48 -17.88 38.34 10.90
CA THR A 48 -18.52 38.50 9.60
C THR A 48 -18.21 39.86 8.97
N THR A 49 -17.81 39.87 7.69
CA THR A 49 -17.85 41.06 6.82
C THR A 49 -18.98 40.90 5.81
N ASP A 50 -19.83 41.93 5.76
CA ASP A 50 -20.98 42.11 4.86
C ASP A 50 -20.57 42.18 3.37
N PRO A 51 -21.48 41.80 2.45
CA PRO A 51 -21.38 42.08 1.02
C PRO A 51 -22.07 43.42 0.69
N ASP A 52 -21.43 44.30 -0.08
CA ASP A 52 -22.06 45.32 -0.94
C ASP A 52 -20.95 46.23 -1.53
N ASP A 53 -20.60 46.04 -2.81
CA ASP A 53 -20.29 47.18 -3.70
C ASP A 53 -20.42 46.78 -5.18
N GLU A 54 -21.18 47.57 -5.93
CA GLU A 54 -21.55 47.38 -7.34
C GLU A 54 -20.61 48.14 -8.30
N SER A 55 -19.88 47.41 -9.18
CA SER A 55 -19.58 47.73 -10.61
C SER A 55 -18.83 49.05 -10.99
N PRO A 56 -18.42 49.33 -12.26
CA PRO A 56 -18.50 48.55 -13.51
C PRO A 56 -17.22 48.53 -14.40
N ASP A 57 -17.29 47.72 -15.47
CA ASP A 57 -16.66 47.85 -16.81
C ASP A 57 -15.15 48.18 -16.95
N GLU A 58 -14.39 47.22 -17.49
CA GLU A 58 -13.42 47.52 -18.55
C GLU A 58 -13.29 46.31 -19.50
N ALA A 59 -13.90 46.45 -20.68
CA ALA A 59 -13.69 45.56 -21.80
C ALA A 59 -12.22 45.59 -22.24
N ARG A 60 -11.59 44.41 -22.32
CA ARG A 60 -10.36 44.20 -23.10
C ARG A 60 -10.53 42.98 -23.99
N ASP A 61 -10.80 43.32 -25.24
CA ASP A 61 -10.52 42.55 -26.44
C ASP A 61 -9.07 42.05 -26.41
N ILE A 62 -8.88 40.73 -26.36
CA ILE A 62 -7.63 40.08 -26.74
C ILE A 62 -8.03 38.81 -27.51
N THR A 63 -7.85 38.93 -28.82
CA THR A 63 -7.82 37.90 -29.84
C THR A 63 -6.77 36.82 -29.57
N GLU A 64 -7.00 35.65 -30.15
CA GLU A 64 -6.08 34.48 -30.25
C GLU A 64 -6.08 33.57 -29.01
N GLU A 65 -7.13 32.75 -28.91
CA GLU A 65 -7.05 31.42 -28.27
C GLU A 65 -6.10 30.57 -29.11
N GLU A 66 -4.81 30.60 -28.77
CA GLU A 66 -3.89 29.53 -29.12
C GLU A 66 -4.33 28.27 -28.36
N GLU A 67 -4.49 27.19 -29.11
CA GLU A 67 -4.66 25.83 -28.63
C GLU A 67 -3.54 25.52 -27.62
N GLU A 68 -3.84 25.53 -26.32
CA GLU A 68 -3.01 24.87 -25.29
C GLU A 68 -3.14 23.36 -25.47
N GLU A 69 -2.50 22.86 -26.53
CA GLU A 69 -2.08 21.47 -26.66
C GLU A 69 -1.10 21.25 -25.49
N THR A 70 -1.46 20.37 -24.55
CA THR A 70 -0.63 20.04 -23.39
C THR A 70 0.67 19.38 -23.87
N ALA A 71 1.67 20.19 -24.21
CA ALA A 71 2.98 19.73 -24.59
C ALA A 71 3.63 19.03 -23.39
N ALA A 72 3.77 17.71 -23.47
CA ALA A 72 4.61 16.96 -22.55
C ALA A 72 6.01 17.60 -22.54
N GLU A 73 6.41 18.18 -21.41
CA GLU A 73 7.71 18.85 -21.27
C GLU A 73 8.82 17.88 -21.68
N THR A 74 9.58 18.24 -22.73
CA THR A 74 10.77 17.49 -23.13
C THR A 74 11.76 17.43 -21.96
N PRO A 75 12.28 16.24 -21.60
CA PRO A 75 13.17 16.08 -20.45
C PRO A 75 14.45 16.90 -20.62
N SER A 76 14.90 17.50 -19.52
CA SER A 76 16.14 18.29 -19.49
C SER A 76 17.37 17.43 -19.81
N PRO A 77 18.48 18.03 -20.28
CA PRO A 77 19.74 17.29 -20.49
C PRO A 77 20.23 16.54 -19.25
N GLU A 78 19.99 17.09 -18.06
CA GLU A 78 20.35 16.46 -16.78
C GLU A 78 19.48 15.23 -16.50
N GLU A 79 18.18 15.30 -16.77
CA GLU A 79 17.27 14.15 -16.63
C GLU A 79 17.59 13.04 -17.62
N LEU A 80 17.96 13.39 -18.86
CA LEU A 80 18.41 12.43 -19.86
C LEU A 80 19.70 11.72 -19.44
N GLN A 81 20.67 12.47 -18.90
CA GLN A 81 21.91 11.88 -18.39
C GLN A 81 21.63 10.97 -17.18
N ARG A 82 20.75 11.40 -16.28
CA ARG A 82 20.30 10.58 -15.14
C ARG A 82 19.67 9.29 -15.63
N TYR A 83 18.76 9.36 -16.60
CA TYR A 83 18.12 8.19 -17.21
C TYR A 83 19.15 7.22 -17.81
N GLN A 84 20.10 7.72 -18.59
CA GLN A 84 21.17 6.89 -19.17
C GLN A 84 22.01 6.18 -18.10
N THR A 85 22.32 6.89 -17.01
CA THR A 85 23.08 6.33 -15.88
C THR A 85 22.30 5.21 -15.19
N LEU A 86 20.97 5.38 -15.02
CA LEU A 86 20.10 4.34 -14.47
C LEU A 86 19.99 3.13 -15.40
N ALA A 87 19.89 3.35 -16.71
CA ALA A 87 19.84 2.28 -17.71
C ALA A 87 21.12 1.43 -17.70
N GLU A 88 22.30 2.05 -17.66
CA GLU A 88 23.58 1.34 -17.55
C GLU A 88 23.68 0.59 -16.21
N ALA A 89 23.19 1.18 -15.12
CA ALA A 89 23.13 0.53 -13.82
C ALA A 89 22.22 -0.71 -13.83
N ASP A 90 21.04 -0.63 -14.45
CA ASP A 90 20.09 -1.74 -14.58
C ASP A 90 20.69 -2.91 -15.36
N GLN A 91 21.42 -2.63 -16.45
CA GLN A 91 22.13 -3.66 -17.22
C GLN A 91 23.17 -4.38 -16.36
N LEU A 92 24.03 -3.63 -15.66
CA LEU A 92 25.02 -4.21 -14.75
C LEU A 92 24.37 -5.01 -13.60
N TYR A 93 23.23 -4.53 -13.08
CA TYR A 93 22.49 -5.20 -12.03
C TYR A 93 21.98 -6.57 -12.50
N GLN A 94 21.35 -6.62 -13.67
CA GLN A 94 20.85 -7.85 -14.28
C GLN A 94 21.97 -8.85 -14.65
N GLU A 95 23.16 -8.35 -15.02
CA GLU A 95 24.36 -9.18 -15.24
C GLU A 95 24.98 -9.73 -13.94
N GLY A 96 24.51 -9.29 -12.77
CA GLY A 96 25.03 -9.67 -11.46
C GLY A 96 26.25 -8.86 -11.00
N SER A 97 26.62 -7.80 -11.72
CA SER A 97 27.72 -6.87 -11.37
C SER A 97 27.26 -5.83 -10.33
N LEU A 98 26.78 -6.30 -9.18
CA LEU A 98 26.05 -5.49 -8.18
C LEU A 98 26.83 -4.29 -7.65
N GLU A 99 28.14 -4.44 -7.37
CA GLU A 99 28.97 -3.33 -6.86
C GLU A 99 29.13 -2.21 -7.90
N ALA A 100 29.24 -2.55 -9.18
CA ALA A 100 29.37 -1.58 -10.26
C ALA A 100 28.03 -0.88 -10.54
N ALA A 101 26.93 -1.65 -10.55
CA ALA A 101 25.58 -1.11 -10.66
C ALA A 101 25.29 -0.11 -9.52
N GLU A 102 25.61 -0.47 -8.27
CA GLU A 102 25.42 0.40 -7.12
C GLU A 102 26.16 1.74 -7.27
N GLN A 103 27.39 1.74 -7.79
CA GLN A 103 28.14 2.96 -8.04
C GLN A 103 27.43 3.89 -9.03
N LEU A 104 26.80 3.36 -10.07
CA LEU A 104 26.04 4.14 -11.04
C LEU A 104 24.71 4.62 -10.45
N TYR A 105 23.98 3.76 -9.73
CA TYR A 105 22.76 4.19 -9.03
C TYR A 105 23.04 5.34 -8.06
N ARG A 106 24.15 5.30 -7.33
CA ARG A 106 24.57 6.39 -6.43
C ARG A 106 24.92 7.68 -7.14
N GLN A 107 25.40 7.61 -8.38
CA GLN A 107 25.63 8.80 -9.21
C GLN A 107 24.30 9.42 -9.67
N ALA A 108 23.31 8.59 -9.99
CA ALA A 108 22.00 9.03 -10.47
C ALA A 108 21.03 9.44 -9.35
N LYS A 109 21.25 9.01 -8.10
CA LYS A 109 20.34 9.22 -6.97
C LYS A 109 20.97 10.11 -5.89
N PRO A 110 20.44 11.31 -5.63
CA PRO A 110 20.91 12.12 -4.51
C PRO A 110 20.68 11.37 -3.18
N PRO A 111 21.60 11.50 -2.20
CA PRO A 111 21.43 10.90 -0.87
C PRO A 111 20.21 11.51 -0.17
N PHE A 112 19.53 10.72 0.66
CA PHE A 112 18.46 11.26 1.50
C PHE A 112 19.03 12.24 2.54
N ALA A 113 18.17 13.14 3.01
CA ALA A 113 18.56 14.09 4.06
C ALA A 113 18.98 13.31 5.33
N GLY A 114 20.27 13.40 5.70
CA GLY A 114 20.85 12.70 6.85
C GLY A 114 21.47 11.34 6.56
N GLU A 115 21.47 10.88 5.30
CA GLU A 115 22.18 9.68 4.87
C GLU A 115 23.69 9.95 4.85
N THR A 116 24.46 9.34 5.76
CA THR A 116 25.93 9.46 5.76
C THR A 116 26.52 8.36 4.88
N GLU A 117 27.43 8.72 3.96
CA GLU A 117 28.12 7.80 3.02
C GLU A 117 28.76 6.56 3.68
N SER A 118 29.02 6.60 4.99
CA SER A 118 29.61 5.50 5.75
C SER A 118 28.62 4.37 6.08
N ALA A 119 27.31 4.62 6.06
CA ALA A 119 26.31 3.65 6.50
C ALA A 119 26.05 2.54 5.46
N SER A 120 26.30 2.81 4.18
CA SER A 120 25.96 1.91 3.09
C SER A 120 27.13 1.12 2.51
N ARG A 121 28.39 1.50 2.80
CA ARG A 121 29.61 0.90 2.21
C ARG A 121 30.30 -0.16 3.07
N GLN A 122 29.84 -0.43 4.28
CA GLN A 122 30.53 -1.38 5.16
C GLN A 122 29.86 -2.75 5.04
N SER A 123 30.58 -3.74 4.51
CA SER A 123 30.27 -5.15 4.83
C SER A 123 30.02 -5.22 6.33
N PRO A 124 28.93 -5.88 6.77
CA PRO A 124 28.56 -5.85 8.17
C PRO A 124 29.78 -6.27 9.02
N PRO A 125 30.11 -5.50 10.08
CA PRO A 125 31.27 -5.80 10.89
C PRO A 125 31.21 -7.25 11.37
N LYS A 126 32.39 -7.87 11.60
CA LYS A 126 32.46 -9.25 12.05
C LYS A 126 31.52 -9.43 13.25
N LEU A 127 30.52 -10.29 13.07
CA LEU A 127 29.51 -10.58 14.06
C LEU A 127 30.14 -11.15 15.33
N ILE A 128 29.63 -10.72 16.49
CA ILE A 128 30.06 -11.16 17.82
C ILE A 128 28.88 -11.77 18.57
N GLU A 129 29.02 -13.04 18.99
CA GLU A 129 28.05 -13.72 19.85
C GLU A 129 28.60 -13.96 21.24
N ASP A 130 29.88 -14.31 21.33
CA ASP A 130 30.53 -14.58 22.61
C ASP A 130 30.90 -13.25 23.30
N PRO A 131 30.39 -12.96 24.51
CA PRO A 131 30.80 -11.79 25.28
C PRO A 131 32.33 -11.74 25.54
N ALA A 132 33.05 -12.86 25.45
CA ALA A 132 34.50 -12.91 25.54
C ALA A 132 35.22 -12.25 24.36
N GLU A 133 34.57 -12.14 23.20
CA GLU A 133 35.12 -11.46 22.01
C GLU A 133 34.94 -9.93 22.06
N LEU A 134 34.11 -9.41 22.98
CA LEU A 134 33.95 -7.97 23.17
C LEU A 134 35.25 -7.29 23.60
N SER A 135 35.38 -6.02 23.21
CA SER A 135 36.41 -5.11 23.73
C SER A 135 36.32 -5.01 25.27
N PRO A 136 37.38 -4.56 25.97
CA PRO A 136 37.32 -4.33 27.41
C PRO A 136 36.15 -3.42 27.82
N GLY A 137 35.81 -2.42 27.00
CA GLY A 137 34.66 -1.54 27.24
C GLY A 137 33.33 -2.27 27.11
N GLY A 138 33.14 -3.05 26.04
CA GLY A 138 31.94 -3.87 25.85
C GLY A 138 31.73 -4.88 26.98
N LYS A 139 32.81 -5.54 27.42
CA LYS A 139 32.79 -6.46 28.58
C LYS A 139 32.32 -5.79 29.87
N VAL A 140 32.66 -4.52 30.08
CA VAL A 140 32.17 -3.75 31.23
C VAL A 140 30.66 -3.58 31.15
N TYR A 141 30.13 -3.11 30.01
CA TYR A 141 28.68 -2.93 29.85
C TYR A 141 27.91 -4.24 30.01
N TRP A 142 28.40 -5.35 29.43
CA TRP A 142 27.79 -6.66 29.59
C TRP A 142 27.73 -7.11 31.05
N ARG A 143 28.83 -6.95 31.80
CA ARG A 143 28.87 -7.28 33.22
C ARG A 143 27.93 -6.40 34.05
N GLU A 144 27.86 -5.10 33.77
CA GLU A 144 26.94 -4.19 34.48
C GLU A 144 25.48 -4.55 34.24
N TYR A 145 25.12 -4.90 32.99
CA TYR A 145 23.80 -5.43 32.65
C TYR A 145 23.48 -6.68 33.50
N GLN A 146 24.38 -7.68 33.51
CA GLN A 146 24.14 -8.90 34.28
C GLN A 146 24.02 -8.64 35.79
N ALA A 147 24.82 -7.72 36.33
CA ALA A 147 24.71 -7.30 37.72
C ALA A 147 23.42 -6.52 38.02
N GLY A 148 22.91 -5.76 37.05
CA GLY A 148 21.61 -5.09 37.11
C GLY A 148 20.48 -6.09 37.16
N LEU A 149 20.50 -7.09 36.26
CA LEU A 149 19.51 -8.16 36.17
C LEU A 149 19.44 -8.97 37.47
N ALA A 150 20.59 -9.37 38.01
CA ALA A 150 20.68 -10.13 39.26
C ALA A 150 20.11 -9.39 40.49
N ARG A 151 20.03 -8.05 40.42
CA ARG A 151 19.55 -7.19 41.51
C ARG A 151 18.18 -6.55 41.22
N GLY A 152 17.59 -6.80 40.05
CA GLY A 152 16.37 -6.14 39.60
C GLY A 152 16.48 -4.62 39.50
N LEU A 153 17.67 -4.10 39.13
CA LEU A 153 17.92 -2.65 39.05
C LEU A 153 17.75 -2.16 37.62
N GLU A 154 16.57 -1.63 37.33
CA GLU A 154 16.14 -1.20 35.99
C GLU A 154 17.16 -0.30 35.25
N THR A 155 17.66 0.76 35.89
CA THR A 155 18.66 1.65 35.28
C THR A 155 19.96 0.92 34.93
N ARG A 156 20.34 -0.10 35.72
CA ARG A 156 21.52 -0.94 35.47
C ARG A 156 21.28 -2.05 34.47
N ILE A 157 20.03 -2.23 34.00
CA ILE A 157 19.68 -3.12 32.90
C ILE A 157 19.66 -2.31 31.59
N PHE A 158 18.85 -1.25 31.52
CA PHE A 158 18.65 -0.51 30.26
C PHE A 158 19.88 0.28 29.81
N VAL A 159 20.56 1.01 30.70
CA VAL A 159 21.66 1.89 30.29
C VAL A 159 22.82 1.09 29.69
N PRO A 160 23.31 -0.01 30.31
CA PRO A 160 24.38 -0.79 29.70
C PRO A 160 23.97 -1.49 28.40
N LEU A 161 22.71 -1.97 28.29
CA LEU A 161 22.21 -2.59 27.06
C LEU A 161 22.11 -1.59 25.90
N ARG A 162 21.60 -0.38 26.14
CA ARG A 162 21.59 0.69 25.13
C ARG A 162 23.00 1.02 24.65
N LEU A 163 23.95 1.17 25.59
CA LEU A 163 25.35 1.42 25.24
C LEU A 163 25.99 0.26 24.47
N LEU A 164 25.61 -1.00 24.75
CA LEU A 164 26.06 -2.15 23.97
C LEU A 164 25.53 -2.07 22.54
N VAL A 165 24.23 -1.86 22.35
CA VAL A 165 23.60 -1.78 21.03
C VAL A 165 24.12 -0.58 20.21
N GLU A 166 24.36 0.56 20.86
CA GLU A 166 24.84 1.77 20.19
C GLU A 166 26.32 1.70 19.82
N ARG A 167 27.18 1.16 20.69
CA ARG A 167 28.64 1.19 20.52
C ARG A 167 29.24 -0.09 19.94
N TYR A 168 28.52 -1.19 20.07
CA TYR A 168 28.92 -2.53 19.60
C TYR A 168 27.75 -3.19 18.86
N PRO A 169 27.26 -2.59 17.76
CA PRO A 169 26.11 -3.10 17.02
C PRO A 169 26.32 -4.51 16.44
N GLU A 170 27.57 -4.99 16.36
CA GLU A 170 27.95 -6.36 15.99
C GLU A 170 27.69 -7.41 17.07
N PHE A 171 27.42 -7.00 18.31
CA PHE A 171 27.14 -7.90 19.43
C PHE A 171 25.64 -8.25 19.51
N ILE A 172 25.26 -9.37 18.89
CA ILE A 172 23.86 -9.81 18.75
C ILE A 172 23.12 -9.97 20.08
N PRO A 173 23.71 -10.58 21.13
CA PRO A 173 23.02 -10.72 22.42
C PRO A 173 22.60 -9.38 23.05
N GLY A 174 23.32 -8.30 22.76
CA GLY A 174 22.94 -6.96 23.23
C GLY A 174 21.59 -6.52 22.69
N HIS A 175 21.33 -6.75 21.40
CA HIS A 175 20.05 -6.42 20.75
C HIS A 175 18.92 -7.29 21.26
N LEU A 176 19.14 -8.62 21.32
CA LEU A 176 18.14 -9.59 21.78
C LEU A 176 17.69 -9.27 23.21
N HIS A 177 18.63 -9.05 24.13
CA HIS A 177 18.29 -8.74 25.51
C HIS A 177 17.69 -7.34 25.68
N LEU A 178 18.14 -6.33 24.91
CA LEU A 178 17.51 -5.01 24.97
C LEU A 178 16.05 -5.08 24.51
N ALA A 179 15.78 -5.79 23.41
CA ALA A 179 14.43 -5.97 22.91
C ALA A 179 13.55 -6.75 23.90
N GLU A 180 14.09 -7.82 24.51
CA GLU A 180 13.39 -8.61 25.53
C GLU A 180 12.98 -7.75 26.73
N VAL A 181 13.92 -6.99 27.31
CA VAL A 181 13.62 -6.15 28.49
C VAL A 181 12.67 -5.00 28.17
N LEU A 182 12.73 -4.45 26.94
CA LEU A 182 11.78 -3.44 26.47
C LEU A 182 10.37 -4.04 26.32
N ALA A 183 10.26 -5.22 25.72
CA ALA A 183 8.98 -5.91 25.56
C ALA A 183 8.35 -6.26 26.93
N ASP A 184 9.15 -6.74 27.87
CA ASP A 184 8.69 -7.04 29.25
C ASP A 184 8.20 -5.80 30.01
N ASP A 185 8.72 -4.61 29.65
CA ASP A 185 8.32 -3.30 30.18
C ASP A 185 7.15 -2.67 29.41
N ASN A 186 6.45 -3.43 28.56
CA ASN A 186 5.38 -2.96 27.66
C ASN A 186 5.82 -1.88 26.64
N ARG A 187 7.11 -1.86 26.27
CA ARG A 187 7.68 -0.94 25.28
C ARG A 187 7.96 -1.66 23.97
N SER A 188 6.93 -2.34 23.46
CA SER A 188 7.00 -3.20 22.27
C SER A 188 7.48 -2.45 21.02
N ASP A 189 7.10 -1.18 20.86
CA ASP A 189 7.53 -0.37 19.71
C ASP A 189 9.04 -0.11 19.72
N GLU A 190 9.62 0.15 20.90
CA GLU A 190 11.07 0.32 21.03
C GLU A 190 11.81 -1.02 20.84
N ALA A 191 11.23 -2.12 21.34
CA ALA A 191 11.78 -3.46 21.13
C ALA A 191 11.84 -3.81 19.63
N LEU A 192 10.74 -3.53 18.89
CA LEU A 192 10.68 -3.69 17.45
C LEU A 192 11.73 -2.84 16.74
N GLN A 193 11.88 -1.57 17.09
CA GLN A 193 12.90 -0.69 16.49
C GLN A 193 14.35 -1.17 16.73
N VAL A 194 14.63 -1.79 17.88
CA VAL A 194 15.94 -2.41 18.14
C VAL A 194 16.16 -3.61 17.22
N LEU A 195 15.16 -4.50 17.13
CA LEU A 195 15.24 -5.72 16.32
C LEU A 195 15.27 -5.43 14.83
N GLU A 196 14.51 -4.46 14.34
CA GLU A 196 14.51 -4.03 12.94
C GLU A 196 15.91 -3.58 12.49
N ARG A 197 16.55 -2.70 13.28
CA ARG A 197 17.93 -2.24 12.99
C ARG A 197 18.95 -3.37 13.05
N ALA A 198 18.74 -4.36 13.91
CA ALA A 198 19.61 -5.53 14.00
C ALA A 198 19.45 -6.47 12.80
N VAL A 199 18.20 -6.78 12.43
CA VAL A 199 17.86 -7.61 11.26
C VAL A 199 18.34 -6.94 9.97
N GLN A 200 18.17 -5.62 9.81
CA GLN A 200 18.75 -4.87 8.68
C GLN A 200 20.24 -5.13 8.50
N ARG A 201 21.00 -5.14 9.61
CA ARG A 201 22.45 -5.33 9.57
C ARG A 201 22.83 -6.79 9.35
N TYR A 202 21.98 -7.72 9.80
CA TYR A 202 22.21 -9.16 9.72
C TYR A 202 20.93 -9.90 9.30
N PRO A 203 20.51 -9.78 8.02
CA PRO A 203 19.17 -10.19 7.57
C PRO A 203 18.90 -11.68 7.67
N ASN A 204 19.95 -12.51 7.57
CA ASN A 204 19.83 -13.97 7.61
C ASN A 204 20.02 -14.56 9.02
N ARG A 205 19.96 -13.71 10.06
CA ARG A 205 20.10 -14.15 11.45
C ARG A 205 18.77 -14.60 12.02
N VAL A 206 18.62 -15.93 12.07
CA VAL A 206 17.43 -16.61 12.55
C VAL A 206 17.01 -16.20 13.97
N ASP A 207 17.96 -15.98 14.88
CA ASP A 207 17.68 -15.56 16.26
C ASP A 207 17.07 -14.15 16.32
N LEU A 208 17.62 -13.20 15.55
CA LEU A 208 17.07 -11.86 15.41
C LEU A 208 15.69 -11.87 14.75
N LEU A 209 15.51 -12.66 13.70
CA LEU A 209 14.22 -12.79 13.02
C LEU A 209 13.15 -13.41 13.94
N ARG A 210 13.47 -14.46 14.69
CA ARG A 210 12.57 -15.06 15.69
C ARG A 210 12.16 -14.05 16.74
N ALA A 211 13.11 -13.27 17.26
CA ALA A 211 12.83 -12.22 18.22
C ALA A 211 11.90 -11.14 17.62
N LYS A 212 12.13 -10.74 16.37
CA LYS A 212 11.27 -9.77 15.65
C LYS A 212 9.85 -10.30 15.45
N ILE A 213 9.70 -11.55 15.00
CA ILE A 213 8.41 -12.22 14.85
C ILE A 213 7.67 -12.29 16.19
N ALA A 214 8.37 -12.68 17.27
CA ALA A 214 7.79 -12.74 18.61
C ALA A 214 7.35 -11.35 19.10
N ALA A 215 8.14 -10.31 18.83
CA ALA A 215 7.79 -8.93 19.18
C ALA A 215 6.54 -8.44 18.40
N HIS A 216 6.45 -8.71 17.10
CA HIS A 216 5.24 -8.43 16.31
C HIS A 216 4.02 -9.16 16.89
N ALA A 217 4.15 -10.46 17.19
CA ALA A 217 3.07 -11.25 17.74
C ALA A 217 2.61 -10.76 19.13
N ALA A 218 3.53 -10.30 19.98
CA ALA A 218 3.24 -9.72 21.28
C ALA A 218 2.52 -8.36 21.19
N ALA A 219 2.80 -7.59 20.14
CA ALA A 219 2.10 -6.36 19.80
C ALA A 219 0.76 -6.60 19.05
N GLU A 220 0.31 -7.85 18.93
CA GLU A 220 -0.86 -8.27 18.13
C GLU A 220 -0.76 -7.96 16.62
N ASN A 221 0.44 -7.63 16.13
CA ASN A 221 0.76 -7.43 14.72
C ASN A 221 1.00 -8.78 14.03
N TRP A 222 0.02 -9.69 14.09
CA TRP A 222 0.19 -11.06 13.60
C TRP A 222 0.46 -11.14 12.09
N LEU A 223 -0.02 -10.19 11.30
CA LEU A 223 0.27 -10.17 9.88
C LEU A 223 1.73 -9.81 9.60
N ASP A 224 2.32 -8.82 10.29
CA ASP A 224 3.76 -8.53 10.20
C ASP A 224 4.63 -9.71 10.67
N ALA A 225 4.20 -10.40 11.73
CA ALA A 225 4.84 -11.62 12.20
C ALA A 225 4.83 -12.71 11.11
N SER A 226 3.68 -12.88 10.44
CA SER A 226 3.51 -13.81 9.32
C SER A 226 4.38 -13.44 8.12
N LEU A 227 4.34 -12.17 7.70
CA LEU A 227 5.09 -11.63 6.58
C LEU A 227 6.60 -11.84 6.78
N THR A 228 7.12 -11.42 7.94
CA THR A 228 8.54 -11.57 8.28
C THR A 228 8.97 -13.04 8.24
N ALA A 229 8.11 -13.94 8.74
CA ALA A 229 8.41 -15.36 8.75
C ALA A 229 8.41 -15.97 7.34
N ARG A 230 7.42 -15.62 6.51
CA ARG A 230 7.34 -16.11 5.13
C ARG A 230 8.48 -15.56 4.26
N GLU A 231 8.80 -14.27 4.39
CA GLU A 231 9.89 -13.63 3.67
C GLU A 231 11.20 -14.40 3.83
N PHE A 232 11.58 -14.74 5.08
CA PHE A 232 12.77 -15.54 5.32
C PHE A 232 12.70 -16.93 4.65
N ALA A 233 11.56 -17.62 4.75
CA ALA A 233 11.38 -18.95 4.16
C ALA A 233 11.50 -18.93 2.62
N LEU A 234 10.96 -17.89 1.96
CA LEU A 234 11.01 -17.74 0.50
C LEU A 234 12.41 -17.38 0.00
N LEU A 235 13.09 -16.47 0.71
CA LEU A 235 14.43 -16.02 0.33
C LEU A 235 15.52 -17.05 0.68
N ASN A 236 15.22 -18.02 1.56
CA ASN A 236 16.17 -19.01 2.04
C ASN A 236 15.61 -20.45 1.96
N PRO A 237 15.24 -20.95 0.76
CA PRO A 237 14.55 -22.23 0.61
C PRO A 237 15.39 -23.43 1.07
N GLU A 238 16.72 -23.34 0.97
CA GLU A 238 17.66 -24.39 1.38
C GLU A 238 18.10 -24.27 2.85
N HIS A 239 17.61 -23.25 3.59
CA HIS A 239 18.01 -23.04 4.98
C HIS A 239 17.29 -24.05 5.90
N PRO A 240 17.99 -24.67 6.87
CA PRO A 240 17.41 -25.70 7.73
C PRO A 240 16.17 -25.26 8.51
N ASP A 241 16.11 -23.98 8.89
CA ASP A 241 14.95 -23.38 9.57
C ASP A 241 13.79 -22.97 8.63
N GLY A 242 13.93 -23.05 7.30
CA GLY A 242 12.93 -22.53 6.35
C GLY A 242 11.54 -23.15 6.51
N ALA A 243 11.48 -24.46 6.79
CA ALA A 243 10.22 -25.16 7.06
C ALA A 243 9.54 -24.69 8.35
N GLU A 244 10.31 -24.38 9.39
CA GLU A 244 9.77 -23.85 10.63
C GLU A 244 9.21 -22.43 10.43
N PHE A 245 9.94 -21.58 9.71
CA PHE A 245 9.48 -20.22 9.38
C PHE A 245 8.21 -20.24 8.54
N THR A 246 8.07 -21.22 7.64
CA THR A 246 6.83 -21.46 6.89
C THR A 246 5.66 -21.75 7.84
N GLN A 247 5.86 -22.64 8.82
CA GLN A 247 4.84 -22.96 9.81
C GLN A 247 4.49 -21.75 10.70
N VAL A 248 5.50 -21.02 11.19
CA VAL A 248 5.32 -19.82 12.02
C VAL A 248 4.53 -18.76 11.26
N ALA A 249 4.79 -18.60 9.96
CA ALA A 249 4.00 -17.73 9.10
C ALA A 249 2.52 -18.14 9.08
N ASP A 250 2.23 -19.41 8.78
CA ASP A 250 0.86 -19.94 8.72
C ASP A 250 0.10 -19.76 10.04
N GLU A 251 0.75 -20.03 11.17
CA GLU A 251 0.15 -19.88 12.49
C GLU A 251 -0.26 -18.43 12.79
N HIS A 252 0.60 -17.47 12.45
CA HIS A 252 0.31 -16.06 12.67
C HIS A 252 -0.72 -15.53 11.68
N LEU A 253 -0.70 -15.98 10.42
CA LEU A 253 -1.73 -15.66 9.44
C LEU A 253 -3.10 -16.15 9.89
N GLU A 254 -3.22 -17.37 10.42
CA GLU A 254 -4.48 -17.88 10.95
C GLU A 254 -4.97 -17.10 12.17
N ARG A 255 -4.06 -16.63 13.05
CA ARG A 255 -4.43 -15.73 14.15
C ARG A 255 -5.01 -14.41 13.64
N PHE A 256 -4.36 -13.80 12.65
CA PHE A 256 -4.88 -12.60 11.99
C PHE A 256 -6.27 -12.83 11.40
N LYS A 257 -6.45 -13.90 10.61
CA LYS A 257 -7.74 -14.29 10.00
C LYS A 257 -8.82 -14.52 11.05
N LEU A 258 -8.51 -15.21 12.16
CA LEU A 258 -9.44 -15.44 13.26
C LEU A 258 -9.84 -14.15 13.96
N HIS A 259 -8.90 -13.24 14.20
CA HIS A 259 -9.19 -11.91 14.75
C HIS A 259 -10.13 -11.14 13.83
N LEU A 260 -9.82 -11.09 12.53
CA LEU A 260 -10.64 -10.43 11.53
C LEU A 260 -12.05 -11.04 11.49
N ARG A 261 -12.19 -12.36 11.36
CA ARG A 261 -13.50 -13.07 11.37
C ARG A 261 -14.30 -12.79 12.64
N ARG A 262 -13.67 -12.73 13.83
CA ARG A 262 -14.36 -12.39 15.09
C ARG A 262 -14.90 -10.96 15.06
N LYS A 263 -14.10 -10.00 14.59
CA LYS A 263 -14.48 -8.60 14.42
C LYS A 263 -15.65 -8.46 13.45
N VAL A 264 -15.57 -9.14 12.30
CA VAL A 264 -16.64 -9.18 11.28
C VAL A 264 -17.91 -9.81 11.83
N ARG A 265 -17.83 -10.97 12.49
CA ARG A 265 -19.01 -11.64 13.05
C ARG A 265 -19.67 -10.81 14.16
N GLY A 266 -18.88 -10.17 15.01
CA GLY A 266 -19.38 -9.24 16.03
C GLY A 266 -20.16 -8.09 15.39
N ASN A 267 -19.58 -7.45 14.37
CA ASN A 267 -20.20 -6.34 13.65
C ASN A 267 -21.44 -6.79 12.86
N ALA A 268 -21.40 -7.95 12.20
CA ALA A 268 -22.51 -8.48 11.42
C ALA A 268 -23.71 -8.85 12.30
N ILE A 269 -23.48 -9.48 13.47
CA ILE A 269 -24.54 -9.76 14.45
C ILE A 269 -25.09 -8.44 15.02
N GLY A 270 -24.22 -7.49 15.36
CA GLY A 270 -24.64 -6.15 15.82
C GLY A 270 -25.51 -5.42 14.79
N ASN A 271 -25.12 -5.44 13.52
CA ASN A 271 -25.85 -4.80 12.42
C ASN A 271 -27.14 -5.54 12.05
N ALA A 272 -27.17 -6.88 12.15
CA ALA A 272 -28.38 -7.68 11.95
C ALA A 272 -29.41 -7.45 13.08
N VAL A 273 -28.96 -7.23 14.32
CA VAL A 273 -29.83 -6.91 15.47
C VAL A 273 -30.28 -5.44 15.44
N ALA A 274 -29.44 -4.52 14.95
CA ALA A 274 -29.76 -3.10 14.79
C ALA A 274 -30.66 -2.78 13.58
N GLY A 275 -30.96 -3.77 12.74
CA GLY A 275 -32.19 -3.88 11.93
C GLY A 275 -32.49 -2.85 10.83
N THR A 276 -31.99 -1.61 10.84
CA THR A 276 -32.61 -0.55 9.99
C THR A 276 -31.71 0.55 9.42
N LEU A 277 -30.45 0.74 9.82
CA LEU A 277 -29.66 1.89 9.33
C LEU A 277 -28.57 1.64 8.27
N GLY A 278 -28.11 0.40 8.08
CA GLY A 278 -27.12 0.10 7.02
C GLY A 278 -27.73 -0.09 5.62
N PHE A 279 -29.05 -0.23 5.55
CA PHE A 279 -29.72 -0.85 4.40
C PHE A 279 -30.15 0.14 3.30
N ALA A 280 -30.54 1.35 3.69
CA ALA A 280 -30.90 2.41 2.74
C ALA A 280 -29.67 3.09 2.09
N LEU A 281 -28.46 2.88 2.62
CA LEU A 281 -27.25 3.59 2.20
C LEU A 281 -26.26 2.75 1.36
N MET A 282 -26.49 1.45 1.16
CA MET A 282 -25.73 0.64 0.18
C MET A 282 -26.32 0.68 -1.24
N GLY A 283 -27.43 1.42 -1.43
CA GLY A 283 -28.07 1.63 -2.72
C GLY A 283 -27.22 2.48 -3.65
N ASN A 284 -26.26 1.85 -4.33
CA ASN A 284 -25.74 2.20 -5.68
C ASN A 284 -24.50 1.40 -6.06
N ILE A 285 -23.84 0.72 -5.13
CA ILE A 285 -22.55 0.05 -5.37
C ILE A 285 -22.73 -1.40 -5.82
N PHE A 286 -23.71 -2.10 -5.25
CA PHE A 286 -23.94 -3.52 -5.54
C PHE A 286 -25.17 -3.79 -6.43
N GLY A 287 -25.83 -2.74 -6.92
CA GLY A 287 -27.25 -2.81 -7.26
C GLY A 287 -28.11 -2.98 -5.98
N PRO A 288 -29.40 -3.27 -6.10
CA PRO A 288 -30.24 -3.58 -4.95
C PRO A 288 -29.92 -4.99 -4.41
N LEU A 289 -28.79 -5.15 -3.70
CA LEU A 289 -28.57 -6.38 -2.95
C LEU A 289 -29.41 -6.35 -1.67
N SER A 290 -30.13 -7.44 -1.43
CA SER A 290 -30.84 -7.68 -0.19
C SER A 290 -29.88 -7.80 1.01
N ALA A 291 -30.36 -7.58 2.24
CA ALA A 291 -29.58 -7.75 3.47
C ALA A 291 -29.05 -9.18 3.58
N LEU A 292 -29.85 -10.11 3.06
CA LEU A 292 -29.51 -11.51 2.96
C LEU A 292 -28.34 -11.75 2.00
N GLU A 293 -28.32 -11.14 0.81
CA GLU A 293 -27.23 -11.30 -0.15
C GLU A 293 -25.91 -10.71 0.35
N THR A 294 -25.93 -9.53 0.97
CA THR A 294 -24.71 -8.94 1.58
C THR A 294 -24.21 -9.81 2.73
N THR A 295 -25.11 -10.33 3.57
CA THR A 295 -24.76 -11.25 4.66
C THR A 295 -24.15 -12.53 4.10
N LEU A 296 -24.76 -13.14 3.08
CA LEU A 296 -24.24 -14.34 2.42
C LEU A 296 -22.90 -14.08 1.74
N LEU A 297 -22.68 -12.89 1.16
CA LEU A 297 -21.42 -12.51 0.55
C LEU A 297 -20.31 -12.35 1.60
N LEU A 298 -20.60 -11.68 2.72
CA LEU A 298 -19.65 -11.57 3.85
C LEU A 298 -19.33 -12.93 4.47
N LEU A 299 -20.29 -13.86 4.49
CA LEU A 299 -20.08 -15.23 4.96
C LEU A 299 -19.19 -16.06 4.02
N ARG A 300 -19.09 -15.70 2.73
CA ARG A 300 -18.11 -16.30 1.81
C ARG A 300 -16.67 -15.84 2.09
N GLY A 301 -16.50 -14.85 2.96
CA GLY A 301 -15.21 -14.31 3.31
C GLY A 301 -14.67 -13.35 2.27
N GLU A 302 -13.42 -12.96 2.48
CA GLU A 302 -12.75 -11.89 1.76
C GLU A 302 -12.63 -12.17 0.25
N SER A 303 -12.11 -13.34 -0.13
CA SER A 303 -11.93 -13.73 -1.54
C SER A 303 -13.26 -13.81 -2.29
N GLY A 304 -14.32 -14.29 -1.65
CA GLY A 304 -15.65 -14.37 -2.26
C GLY A 304 -16.30 -12.99 -2.51
N VAL A 305 -16.00 -12.00 -1.65
CA VAL A 305 -16.39 -10.59 -1.89
C VAL A 305 -15.63 -10.05 -3.10
N GLY A 306 -14.31 -10.25 -3.13
CA GLY A 306 -13.41 -9.84 -4.20
C GLY A 306 -13.82 -10.34 -5.58
N GLU A 307 -13.96 -11.65 -5.72
CA GLU A 307 -14.31 -12.32 -6.98
C GLU A 307 -15.65 -11.80 -7.54
N LYS A 308 -16.63 -11.55 -6.67
CA LYS A 308 -17.93 -11.03 -7.10
C LYS A 308 -17.85 -9.58 -7.59
N LEU A 309 -17.01 -8.76 -6.95
CA LEU A 309 -16.77 -7.38 -7.36
C LEU A 309 -15.96 -7.31 -8.67
N ALA A 310 -14.86 -8.07 -8.77
CA ALA A 310 -14.04 -8.15 -9.97
C ALA A 310 -14.88 -8.56 -11.20
N LYS A 311 -15.68 -9.63 -11.10
CA LYS A 311 -16.60 -10.07 -12.17
C LYS A 311 -17.62 -9.03 -12.62
N ARG A 312 -17.90 -8.00 -11.80
CA ARG A 312 -18.78 -6.88 -12.19
C ARG A 312 -18.00 -5.77 -12.88
N LEU A 313 -16.79 -5.47 -12.40
CA LEU A 313 -15.93 -4.45 -13.00
C LEU A 313 -15.46 -4.88 -14.39
N LEU A 314 -15.04 -6.13 -14.56
CA LEU A 314 -14.60 -6.69 -15.85
C LEU A 314 -15.68 -6.64 -16.95
N LYS A 315 -16.96 -6.44 -16.59
CA LYS A 315 -18.06 -6.30 -17.57
C LYS A 315 -18.36 -4.85 -17.94
N ARG A 316 -17.73 -3.90 -17.27
CA ARG A 316 -18.06 -2.47 -17.33
C ARG A 316 -16.88 -1.60 -17.70
N LEU A 317 -15.68 -2.04 -17.35
CA LEU A 317 -14.44 -1.34 -17.63
C LEU A 317 -13.89 -1.80 -18.98
N PRO A 318 -13.35 -0.88 -19.80
CA PRO A 318 -12.54 -1.26 -20.94
C PRO A 318 -11.21 -1.81 -20.44
N MET A 319 -10.90 -3.03 -20.85
CA MET A 319 -9.72 -3.75 -20.41
C MET A 319 -8.67 -3.75 -21.52
N VAL A 320 -7.40 -3.70 -21.15
CA VAL A 320 -6.30 -3.97 -22.10
C VAL A 320 -6.28 -5.46 -22.40
N GLU A 321 -6.18 -5.81 -23.68
CA GLU A 321 -6.06 -7.20 -24.16
C GLU A 321 -4.66 -7.53 -24.70
N ASP A 322 -3.76 -6.54 -24.76
CA ASP A 322 -2.41 -6.68 -25.28
C ASP A 322 -1.55 -7.59 -24.37
N GLU A 323 -1.05 -8.69 -24.94
CA GLU A 323 -0.33 -9.73 -24.19
C GLU A 323 0.99 -9.22 -23.59
N GLU A 324 1.70 -8.32 -24.27
CA GLU A 324 2.98 -7.76 -23.78
C GLU A 324 2.75 -6.89 -22.53
N VAL A 325 1.71 -6.05 -22.54
CA VAL A 325 1.34 -5.22 -21.38
C VAL A 325 0.82 -6.08 -20.23
N LEU A 326 0.00 -7.09 -20.52
CA LEU A 326 -0.56 -7.99 -19.51
C LEU A 326 0.52 -8.86 -18.85
N GLU A 327 1.46 -9.41 -19.63
CA GLU A 327 2.59 -10.18 -19.11
C GLU A 327 3.48 -9.29 -18.23
N TYR A 328 3.79 -8.07 -18.69
CA TYR A 328 4.58 -7.11 -17.92
C TYR A 328 4.01 -6.82 -16.52
N VAL A 329 2.72 -6.49 -16.46
CA VAL A 329 2.04 -6.21 -15.18
C VAL A 329 1.84 -7.49 -14.36
N GLY A 330 1.53 -8.60 -15.01
CA GLY A 330 1.35 -9.91 -14.38
C GLY A 330 2.62 -10.40 -13.68
N GLU A 331 3.75 -10.40 -14.39
CA GLU A 331 5.06 -10.79 -13.84
C GLU A 331 5.44 -9.94 -12.62
N MET A 332 5.30 -8.62 -12.74
CA MET A 332 5.59 -7.68 -11.65
C MET A 332 4.68 -7.96 -10.45
N GLY A 333 3.37 -8.07 -10.68
CA GLY A 333 2.38 -8.32 -9.66
C GLY A 333 2.59 -9.64 -8.93
N GLU A 334 2.79 -10.74 -9.67
CA GLU A 334 3.01 -12.07 -9.11
C GLU A 334 4.28 -12.13 -8.26
N LYS A 335 5.37 -11.52 -8.73
CA LYS A 335 6.63 -11.42 -7.99
C LYS A 335 6.44 -10.72 -6.64
N LEU A 336 5.72 -9.60 -6.62
CA LEU A 336 5.43 -8.87 -5.39
C LEU A 336 4.46 -9.67 -4.49
N ALA A 337 3.44 -10.29 -5.06
CA ALA A 337 2.42 -11.08 -4.34
C ALA A 337 3.03 -12.26 -3.58
N GLN A 338 4.01 -12.96 -4.17
CA GLN A 338 4.70 -14.07 -3.53
C GLN A 338 5.37 -13.65 -2.21
N LEU A 339 5.81 -12.40 -2.09
CA LEU A 339 6.49 -11.87 -0.89
C LEU A 339 5.52 -11.45 0.23
N THR A 340 4.19 -11.54 0.00
CA THR A 340 3.17 -11.07 0.96
C THR A 340 2.71 -12.13 1.97
N GLY A 341 3.06 -13.39 1.76
CA GLY A 341 2.63 -14.51 2.61
C GLY A 341 1.12 -14.69 2.77
N ARG A 342 0.31 -14.14 1.85
CA ARG A 342 -1.15 -14.35 1.78
C ARG A 342 -1.49 -15.38 0.71
N ASP A 343 -0.97 -16.59 0.89
CA ASP A 343 -1.12 -17.70 -0.07
C ASP A 343 -2.57 -18.23 -0.16
N ASP A 344 -3.49 -17.73 0.69
CA ASP A 344 -4.93 -17.98 0.60
C ASP A 344 -5.66 -17.15 -0.45
N PHE A 345 -4.97 -16.16 -1.05
CA PHE A 345 -5.51 -15.36 -2.13
C PHE A 345 -5.09 -15.89 -3.49
N GLU A 346 -6.03 -15.84 -4.43
CA GLU A 346 -5.74 -16.00 -5.85
C GLU A 346 -5.51 -14.60 -6.41
N TYR A 347 -4.24 -14.22 -6.51
CA TYR A 347 -3.86 -12.91 -7.03
C TYR A 347 -4.16 -12.81 -8.51
N GLU A 348 -4.84 -11.75 -8.91
CA GLU A 348 -5.11 -11.44 -10.31
C GLU A 348 -4.85 -9.96 -10.55
N PHE A 349 -4.16 -9.66 -11.64
CA PHE A 349 -3.77 -8.32 -12.04
C PHE A 349 -4.48 -7.96 -13.33
N TYR A 350 -5.10 -6.78 -13.35
CA TYR A 350 -5.94 -6.32 -14.44
C TYR A 350 -5.49 -4.94 -14.88
N VAL A 351 -5.40 -4.73 -16.20
CA VAL A 351 -5.04 -3.42 -16.75
C VAL A 351 -6.27 -2.79 -17.39
N VAL A 352 -6.70 -1.65 -16.87
CA VAL A 352 -7.83 -0.86 -17.37
C VAL A 352 -7.33 0.12 -18.41
N LEU A 353 -7.96 0.18 -19.58
CA LEU A 353 -7.61 1.08 -20.66
C LEU A 353 -8.14 2.50 -20.37
N ASP A 354 -7.49 3.17 -19.42
CA ASP A 354 -7.84 4.48 -18.90
C ASP A 354 -6.54 5.30 -18.75
N GLU A 355 -6.50 6.52 -19.27
CA GLU A 355 -5.34 7.40 -19.26
C GLU A 355 -5.01 8.04 -17.90
N ASN A 356 -5.91 7.92 -16.91
CA ASN A 356 -5.69 8.43 -15.56
C ASN A 356 -4.65 7.61 -14.81
N LEU A 357 -3.79 8.27 -14.02
CA LEU A 357 -2.95 7.57 -13.05
C LEU A 357 -3.86 7.09 -11.91
N ASN A 358 -4.14 5.79 -11.92
CA ASN A 358 -4.89 5.13 -10.87
C ASN A 358 -4.52 3.65 -10.77
N ALA A 359 -4.69 3.11 -9.57
CA ALA A 359 -4.68 1.68 -9.29
C ALA A 359 -5.54 1.46 -8.04
N PHE A 360 -6.10 0.26 -7.89
CA PHE A 360 -6.85 -0.09 -6.70
C PHE A 360 -6.84 -1.60 -6.45
N ALA A 361 -6.86 -1.97 -5.18
CA ALA A 361 -7.07 -3.35 -4.75
C ALA A 361 -8.48 -3.63 -4.25
N LEU A 362 -9.07 -4.72 -4.74
CA LEU A 362 -10.26 -5.33 -4.16
C LEU A 362 -9.88 -6.40 -3.13
N PRO A 363 -10.79 -6.73 -2.19
CA PRO A 363 -10.62 -7.86 -1.28
C PRO A 363 -10.17 -9.13 -2.01
N GLY A 364 -9.31 -9.93 -1.39
CA GLY A 364 -8.96 -11.24 -1.94
C GLY A 364 -7.92 -11.25 -3.06
N GLY A 365 -7.15 -10.17 -3.20
CA GLY A 365 -6.00 -10.14 -4.12
C GLY A 365 -6.34 -9.80 -5.57
N LYS A 366 -7.40 -9.04 -5.83
CA LYS A 366 -7.72 -8.57 -7.19
C LYS A 366 -7.23 -7.13 -7.36
N ILE A 367 -6.19 -6.93 -8.16
CA ILE A 367 -5.52 -5.63 -8.33
C ILE A 367 -5.85 -5.10 -9.73
N PHE A 368 -6.29 -3.86 -9.80
CA PHE A 368 -6.54 -3.14 -11.04
C PHE A 368 -5.55 -1.98 -11.15
N VAL A 369 -4.95 -1.81 -12.32
CA VAL A 369 -4.06 -0.70 -12.64
C VAL A 369 -4.52 -0.06 -13.94
N ASN A 370 -4.57 1.27 -13.99
CA ASN A 370 -4.90 1.99 -15.20
C ASN A 370 -3.67 2.07 -16.13
N ALA A 371 -3.90 2.03 -17.44
CA ALA A 371 -2.89 2.27 -18.47
C ALA A 371 -2.13 3.60 -18.23
N GLY A 372 -2.84 4.63 -17.78
CA GLY A 372 -2.28 5.91 -17.39
C GLY A 372 -1.26 5.85 -16.27
N ALA A 373 -1.37 4.89 -15.34
CA ALA A 373 -0.36 4.70 -14.30
C ALA A 373 0.97 4.23 -14.91
N ILE A 374 0.92 3.30 -15.88
CA ILE A 374 2.10 2.84 -16.61
C ILE A 374 2.75 4.01 -17.37
N VAL A 375 1.94 4.83 -18.04
CA VAL A 375 2.41 5.97 -18.84
C VAL A 375 3.03 7.09 -18.00
N LYS A 376 2.57 7.27 -16.75
CA LYS A 376 2.95 8.42 -15.90
C LYS A 376 4.05 8.11 -14.88
N THR A 377 4.34 6.84 -14.57
CA THR A 377 5.51 6.45 -13.77
C THR A 377 6.81 6.62 -14.57
N LYS A 378 7.94 6.90 -13.91
CA LYS A 378 9.24 7.12 -14.60
C LYS A 378 10.11 5.87 -14.66
N SER A 379 9.81 4.83 -13.88
CA SER A 379 10.55 3.58 -13.85
C SER A 379 9.67 2.39 -13.48
N GLU A 380 10.15 1.18 -13.74
CA GLU A 380 9.49 -0.05 -13.32
C GLU A 380 9.38 -0.12 -11.79
N ALA A 381 10.39 0.37 -11.06
CA ALA A 381 10.35 0.41 -9.60
C ALA A 381 9.28 1.37 -9.05
N GLU A 382 8.99 2.49 -9.72
CA GLU A 382 7.87 3.37 -9.36
C GLU A 382 6.50 2.68 -9.54
N LEU A 383 6.30 2.01 -10.68
CA LEU A 383 5.09 1.23 -10.93
C LEU A 383 4.95 0.05 -9.96
N ALA A 384 6.07 -0.65 -9.69
CA ALA A 384 6.11 -1.71 -8.69
C ALA A 384 5.77 -1.17 -7.29
N GLY A 385 6.18 0.06 -6.96
CA GLY A 385 5.80 0.72 -5.72
C GLY A 385 4.29 0.96 -5.61
N LEU A 386 3.66 1.45 -6.68
CA LEU A 386 2.20 1.57 -6.75
C LEU A 386 1.51 0.22 -6.56
N LEU A 387 1.95 -0.82 -7.28
CA LEU A 387 1.37 -2.16 -7.14
C LEU A 387 1.59 -2.74 -5.74
N ALA A 388 2.78 -2.56 -5.14
CA ALA A 388 3.09 -3.03 -3.80
C ALA A 388 2.24 -2.32 -2.73
N HIS A 389 1.93 -1.04 -2.92
CA HIS A 389 1.01 -0.29 -2.08
C HIS A 389 -0.42 -0.87 -2.16
N GLU A 390 -0.98 -1.04 -3.36
CA GLU A 390 -2.31 -1.62 -3.55
C GLU A 390 -2.40 -3.06 -3.02
N LEU A 391 -1.37 -3.86 -3.31
CA LEU A 391 -1.22 -5.21 -2.79
C LEU A 391 -1.21 -5.23 -1.25
N SER A 392 -0.58 -4.23 -0.61
CA SER A 392 -0.58 -4.10 0.84
C SER A 392 -1.98 -3.82 1.39
N HIS A 393 -2.81 -3.02 0.71
CA HIS A 393 -4.23 -2.86 1.10
C HIS A 393 -5.01 -4.17 1.05
N ALA A 394 -4.77 -5.01 0.03
CA ALA A 394 -5.37 -6.36 -0.04
C ALA A 394 -4.87 -7.26 1.09
N VAL A 395 -3.55 -7.29 1.31
CA VAL A 395 -2.90 -8.18 2.29
C VAL A 395 -3.31 -7.85 3.73
N LEU A 396 -3.42 -6.56 4.05
CA LEU A 396 -3.91 -6.03 5.32
C LEU A 396 -5.45 -6.07 5.44
N SER A 397 -6.13 -6.57 4.40
CA SER A 397 -7.58 -6.68 4.32
C SER A 397 -8.30 -5.34 4.53
N HIS A 398 -7.68 -4.20 4.18
CA HIS A 398 -8.23 -2.87 4.44
C HIS A 398 -9.61 -2.69 3.78
N GLY A 399 -9.75 -3.09 2.51
CA GLY A 399 -11.04 -3.04 1.80
C GLY A 399 -12.12 -3.87 2.50
N PHE A 400 -11.79 -5.10 2.94
CA PHE A 400 -12.72 -5.97 3.65
C PHE A 400 -13.09 -5.45 5.05
N GLN A 401 -12.13 -4.84 5.76
CA GLN A 401 -12.38 -4.16 7.02
C GLN A 401 -13.35 -2.98 6.88
N LEU A 402 -13.24 -2.19 5.79
CA LEU A 402 -14.18 -1.11 5.51
C LEU A 402 -15.59 -1.62 5.19
N VAL A 403 -15.69 -2.66 4.34
CA VAL A 403 -16.97 -3.30 4.00
C VAL A 403 -17.68 -3.81 5.26
N THR A 404 -16.95 -4.42 6.17
CA THR A 404 -17.51 -5.09 7.35
C THR A 404 -17.83 -4.17 8.52
N LYS A 405 -17.24 -2.97 8.58
CA LYS A 405 -17.60 -1.94 9.57
C LYS A 405 -18.91 -1.21 9.23
N GLY A 406 -19.51 -1.46 8.06
CA GLY A 406 -20.70 -0.71 7.61
C GLY A 406 -20.42 0.76 7.32
N SER A 407 -19.15 1.17 7.31
CA SER A 407 -18.67 2.54 7.06
C SER A 407 -18.59 2.88 5.57
N LEU A 408 -19.15 2.04 4.70
CA LEU A 408 -19.24 2.31 3.26
C LEU A 408 -20.00 3.61 2.98
N THR A 409 -20.91 4.01 3.86
CA THR A 409 -21.81 5.16 3.66
C THR A 409 -21.10 6.51 3.82
N SER A 410 -19.99 6.55 4.58
CA SER A 410 -19.14 7.74 4.76
C SER A 410 -17.81 7.67 4.01
N ASN A 411 -17.31 6.46 3.68
CA ASN A 411 -15.96 6.25 3.13
C ASN A 411 -15.95 5.79 1.64
N VAL A 412 -17.11 5.64 0.99
CA VAL A 412 -17.22 5.37 -0.47
C VAL A 412 -17.42 6.67 -1.26
N VAL A 413 -16.92 7.78 -0.74
CA VAL A 413 -17.18 9.08 -1.35
C VAL A 413 -16.07 9.37 -2.34
N GLN A 414 -16.05 8.69 -3.49
CA GLN A 414 -15.61 9.30 -4.75
C GLN A 414 -16.43 8.78 -5.93
N TYR A 415 -17.20 9.71 -6.50
CA TYR A 415 -17.74 9.61 -7.84
C TYR A 415 -16.61 9.96 -8.79
N ILE A 416 -15.94 8.97 -9.37
CA ILE A 416 -15.10 9.22 -10.54
C ILE A 416 -15.99 8.98 -11.76
N PRO A 417 -16.46 10.03 -12.45
CA PRO A 417 -17.01 9.84 -13.78
C PRO A 417 -15.91 9.24 -14.65
N TYR A 418 -16.13 8.03 -15.15
CA TYR A 418 -15.28 7.45 -16.17
C TYR A 418 -15.52 8.20 -17.48
N ALA A 419 -14.46 8.75 -18.09
CA ALA A 419 -14.53 9.35 -19.42
C ALA A 419 -14.59 8.21 -20.45
N GLY A 420 -15.78 7.96 -20.98
CA GLY A 420 -16.01 6.88 -21.96
C GLY A 420 -17.49 6.62 -22.23
N GLY A 421 -18.31 7.67 -22.25
CA GLY A 421 -19.76 7.63 -22.58
C GLY A 421 -20.68 6.89 -21.61
N ILE A 422 -20.18 5.93 -20.84
CA ILE A 422 -20.93 5.17 -19.84
C ILE A 422 -20.73 5.85 -18.50
N ALA A 423 -21.79 6.47 -17.96
CA ALA A 423 -21.88 6.96 -16.59
C ALA A 423 -21.79 5.80 -15.57
N SER A 424 -20.64 5.14 -15.51
CA SER A 424 -20.34 4.02 -14.63
C SER A 424 -19.75 4.56 -13.33
N ARG A 425 -20.32 4.14 -12.21
CA ARG A 425 -19.85 4.49 -10.86
C ARG A 425 -18.90 3.41 -10.39
N LEU A 426 -17.62 3.74 -10.22
CA LEU A 426 -16.63 2.83 -9.66
C LEU A 426 -16.62 2.89 -8.14
N LEU A 427 -16.47 1.72 -7.51
CA LEU A 427 -16.27 1.62 -6.07
C LEU A 427 -14.81 1.96 -5.78
N VAL A 428 -14.56 3.12 -5.18
CA VAL A 428 -13.24 3.48 -4.68
C VAL A 428 -13.28 3.53 -3.16
N PHE A 429 -12.32 2.87 -2.52
CA PHE A 429 -12.21 2.88 -1.06
C PHE A 429 -11.44 4.13 -0.64
N SER A 430 -12.00 4.93 0.28
CA SER A 430 -11.22 5.90 1.03
C SER A 430 -10.71 5.26 2.31
N TYR A 431 -9.37 5.16 2.42
CA TYR A 431 -8.71 4.59 3.58
C TYR A 431 -8.32 5.67 4.59
N SER A 432 -8.26 5.30 5.87
CA SER A 432 -7.77 6.21 6.92
C SER A 432 -6.27 6.45 6.77
N ARG A 433 -5.76 7.59 7.27
CA ARG A 433 -4.32 7.90 7.30
C ARG A 433 -3.44 6.78 7.87
N ASP A 434 -3.93 6.06 8.89
CA ASP A 434 -3.21 4.90 9.45
C ASP A 434 -3.13 3.72 8.48
N MET A 435 -4.18 3.48 7.70
CA MET A 435 -4.21 2.41 6.69
C MET A 435 -3.28 2.74 5.52
N GLU A 436 -3.26 4.00 5.07
CA GLU A 436 -2.29 4.49 4.07
C GLU A 436 -0.85 4.30 4.54
N ARG A 437 -0.55 4.72 5.77
CA ARG A 437 0.77 4.54 6.37
C ARG A 437 1.16 3.07 6.48
N GLN A 438 0.22 2.20 6.87
CA GLN A 438 0.46 0.75 6.91
C GLN A 438 0.75 0.19 5.52
N ALA A 439 -0.04 0.56 4.51
CA ALA A 439 0.14 0.11 3.14
C ALA A 439 1.49 0.57 2.56
N ASP A 440 1.93 1.79 2.86
CA ASP A 440 3.24 2.30 2.45
C ASP A 440 4.41 1.55 3.07
N LEU A 441 4.36 1.32 4.39
CA LEU A 441 5.43 0.64 5.09
C LEU A 441 5.53 -0.84 4.69
N VAL A 442 4.40 -1.51 4.49
CA VAL A 442 4.36 -2.89 4.01
C VAL A 442 4.77 -2.96 2.53
N GLY A 443 4.28 -2.04 1.68
CA GLY A 443 4.62 -1.99 0.26
C GLY A 443 6.10 -1.73 0.02
N THR A 444 6.68 -0.80 0.78
CA THR A 444 8.12 -0.51 0.73
C THR A 444 8.94 -1.69 1.24
N ARG A 445 8.45 -2.43 2.25
CA ARG A 445 9.08 -3.70 2.67
C ARG A 445 9.04 -4.73 1.55
N ILE A 446 7.89 -4.92 0.89
CA ILE A 446 7.74 -5.85 -0.23
C ILE A 446 8.74 -5.50 -1.35
N LEU A 447 8.86 -4.21 -1.71
CA LEU A 447 9.87 -3.77 -2.69
C LEU A 447 11.28 -4.12 -2.23
N ALA A 448 11.62 -3.81 -0.97
CA ALA A 448 12.95 -4.08 -0.43
C ALA A 448 13.31 -5.58 -0.34
N SER A 449 12.30 -6.43 -0.22
CA SER A 449 12.44 -7.90 -0.24
C SER A 449 12.44 -8.47 -1.67
N SER A 450 12.14 -7.64 -2.67
CA SER A 450 12.29 -7.94 -4.09
C SER A 450 13.66 -7.46 -4.59
N ASP A 451 13.86 -7.46 -5.91
CA ASP A 451 15.04 -6.87 -6.56
C ASP A 451 14.84 -5.40 -6.98
N TYR A 452 13.64 -4.85 -6.82
CA TYR A 452 13.35 -3.46 -7.12
C TYR A 452 13.99 -2.50 -6.12
N ALA A 453 14.31 -1.30 -6.58
CA ALA A 453 14.74 -0.21 -5.71
C ALA A 453 13.66 0.13 -4.67
N ALA A 454 14.02 0.06 -3.38
CA ALA A 454 13.08 0.28 -2.28
C ALA A 454 12.49 1.70 -2.21
N ASP A 455 13.04 2.67 -2.96
CA ASP A 455 12.54 4.03 -3.03
C ASP A 455 11.50 4.25 -4.14
N GLY A 456 11.04 3.21 -4.85
CA GLY A 456 10.03 3.31 -5.91
C GLY A 456 8.76 4.06 -5.49
N MET A 457 8.12 3.65 -4.39
CA MET A 457 6.92 4.33 -3.87
C MET A 457 7.19 5.79 -3.47
N ARG A 458 8.37 6.04 -2.89
CA ARG A 458 8.82 7.39 -2.51
C ARG A 458 9.05 8.27 -3.74
N ASN A 459 9.56 7.71 -4.83
CA ASN A 459 9.80 8.44 -6.08
C ASN A 459 8.48 8.77 -6.79
N LEU A 460 7.52 7.84 -6.79
CA LEU A 460 6.16 8.12 -7.25
C LEU A 460 5.51 9.26 -6.45
N MET A 461 5.61 9.24 -5.12
CA MET A 461 5.11 10.32 -4.27
C MET A 461 5.72 11.67 -4.63
N LEU A 462 7.04 11.72 -4.84
CA LEU A 462 7.73 12.93 -5.24
C LEU A 462 7.31 13.40 -6.64
N ALA A 463 7.09 12.49 -7.59
CA ALA A 463 6.62 12.83 -8.92
C ALA A 463 5.23 13.48 -8.86
N LEU A 464 4.33 12.90 -8.05
CA LEU A 464 2.98 13.42 -7.84
C LEU A 464 2.94 14.76 -7.09
N ASP A 465 3.90 15.02 -6.19
CA ASP A 465 4.01 16.27 -5.42
C ASP A 465 4.50 17.45 -6.29
N ASN A 466 5.35 17.17 -7.28
CA ASN A 466 5.94 18.19 -8.15
C ASN A 466 5.08 18.51 -9.39
N GLU A 467 3.98 17.80 -9.61
CA GLU A 467 3.04 18.12 -10.68
C GLU A 467 2.14 19.30 -10.24
N ASP A 468 2.49 20.52 -10.66
CA ASP A 468 1.61 21.70 -10.56
C ASP A 468 0.42 21.52 -11.51
N ARG A 469 -0.58 20.73 -11.09
CA ARG A 469 -1.80 20.46 -11.87
C ARG A 469 -3.02 21.14 -11.26
N PRO A 470 -3.95 21.68 -12.08
CA PRO A 470 -5.22 22.25 -11.61
C PRO A 470 -6.10 21.25 -10.85
N SER A 471 -5.88 19.94 -11.06
CA SER A 471 -6.56 18.86 -10.34
C SER A 471 -5.58 17.72 -10.06
N PRO A 472 -5.57 17.18 -8.83
CA PRO A 472 -4.68 16.07 -8.47
C PRO A 472 -5.08 14.80 -9.23
N PRO A 473 -4.13 13.88 -9.52
CA PRO A 473 -4.44 12.59 -10.12
C PRO A 473 -5.52 11.82 -9.35
N ALA A 474 -6.32 11.01 -10.06
CA ALA A 474 -7.41 10.23 -9.48
C ALA A 474 -6.96 9.41 -8.26
N TRP A 475 -5.76 8.84 -8.30
CA TRP A 475 -5.19 8.11 -7.18
C TRP A 475 -4.99 8.96 -5.90
N LEU A 476 -4.51 10.21 -6.02
CA LEU A 476 -4.35 11.10 -4.85
C LEU A 476 -5.68 11.49 -4.20
N SER A 477 -6.76 11.41 -4.97
CA SER A 477 -8.08 11.70 -4.45
C SER A 477 -8.49 10.65 -3.40
N THR A 478 -8.05 9.40 -3.52
CA THR A 478 -8.26 8.36 -2.48
C THR A 478 -7.06 8.12 -1.57
N HIS A 479 -5.88 8.60 -1.96
CA HIS A 479 -4.61 8.42 -1.25
C HIS A 479 -3.87 9.78 -1.01
N PRO A 480 -4.39 10.66 -0.15
CA PRO A 480 -3.87 12.03 0.00
C PRO A 480 -2.50 12.12 0.71
N ASP A 481 -1.92 13.34 0.71
CA ASP A 481 -0.77 13.78 1.53
C ASP A 481 0.62 13.27 1.09
N THR A 482 1.04 13.63 -0.13
CA THR A 482 2.33 13.25 -0.75
C THR A 482 3.56 13.66 0.08
N SER A 483 3.65 14.92 0.49
CA SER A 483 4.83 15.46 1.18
C SER A 483 5.12 14.78 2.53
N ALA A 484 4.10 14.56 3.37
CA ALA A 484 4.26 13.86 4.64
C ALA A 484 4.66 12.39 4.45
N ARG A 485 4.20 11.77 3.35
CA ARG A 485 4.54 10.38 3.00
C ARG A 485 6.00 10.22 2.58
N VAL A 486 6.53 11.16 1.78
CA VAL A 486 7.95 11.16 1.41
C VAL A 486 8.83 11.15 2.65
N GLU A 487 8.57 12.02 3.63
CA GLU A 487 9.40 12.13 4.83
C GLU A 487 9.50 10.80 5.61
N TYR A 488 8.36 10.15 5.90
CA TYR A 488 8.40 8.90 6.65
C TYR A 488 8.88 7.71 5.83
N LEU A 489 8.69 7.71 4.50
CA LEU A 489 9.21 6.68 3.61
C LEU A 489 10.74 6.73 3.57
N GLU A 490 11.32 7.92 3.40
CA GLU A 490 12.79 8.09 3.49
C GLU A 490 13.31 7.65 4.85
N ALA A 491 12.66 8.09 5.94
CA ALA A 491 13.04 7.67 7.28
C ALA A 491 12.92 6.16 7.47
N ALA A 492 11.90 5.51 6.90
CA ALA A 492 11.73 4.06 6.95
C ALA A 492 12.80 3.32 6.13
N ILE A 493 13.12 3.80 4.92
CA ILE A 493 14.16 3.21 4.07
C ILE A 493 15.52 3.31 4.76
N VAL A 494 15.88 4.47 5.31
CA VAL A 494 17.16 4.64 6.04
C VAL A 494 17.18 3.82 7.33
N ARG A 495 16.12 3.90 8.14
CA ARG A 495 16.03 3.23 9.45
C ARG A 495 16.06 1.70 9.31
N ASN A 496 15.54 1.15 8.22
CA ASN A 496 15.50 -0.28 7.94
C ASN A 496 16.57 -0.73 6.93
N GLY A 497 17.34 0.20 6.35
CA GLY A 497 18.40 -0.08 5.37
C GLY A 497 17.93 -0.79 4.14
N TYR A 498 16.72 -0.48 3.71
CA TYR A 498 16.20 -1.03 2.49
C TYR A 498 17.05 -0.54 1.32
N ASN A 499 17.43 -1.47 0.44
CA ASN A 499 18.33 -1.16 -0.65
C ASN A 499 17.58 -0.33 -1.71
N ARG A 500 17.88 0.96 -1.76
CA ARG A 500 17.42 1.84 -2.83
C ARG A 500 18.34 1.87 -4.05
N TYR A 501 19.48 1.18 -4.02
CA TYR A 501 20.41 1.09 -5.14
C TYR A 501 20.30 -0.30 -5.79
N ALA A 502 19.08 -0.62 -6.21
CA ALA A 502 18.71 -1.87 -6.86
C ALA A 502 17.95 -1.58 -8.17
N TYR A 503 17.37 -2.60 -8.80
CA TYR A 503 16.79 -2.52 -10.13
C TYR A 503 15.70 -1.43 -10.24
N GLU A 504 15.85 -0.52 -11.20
CA GLU A 504 14.89 0.54 -11.52
C GLU A 504 14.02 0.18 -12.72
N GLY A 505 14.59 -0.54 -13.68
CA GLY A 505 13.93 -1.01 -14.89
C GLY A 505 13.53 0.09 -15.87
N VAL A 506 14.36 1.13 -16.02
CA VAL A 506 13.99 2.32 -16.81
C VAL A 506 13.79 2.03 -18.30
N GLU A 507 14.62 1.19 -18.92
CA GLU A 507 14.53 0.87 -20.35
C GLU A 507 13.33 -0.02 -20.67
N ARG A 508 13.14 -1.10 -19.90
CA ARG A 508 12.01 -2.02 -20.05
C ARG A 508 10.69 -1.28 -19.85
N HIS A 509 10.61 -0.45 -18.82
CA HIS A 509 9.43 0.37 -18.57
C HIS A 509 9.12 1.32 -19.73
N ALA A 510 10.12 2.02 -20.27
CA ALA A 510 9.93 2.94 -21.40
C ALA A 510 9.40 2.23 -22.67
N GLN A 511 9.80 0.98 -22.91
CA GLN A 511 9.27 0.18 -24.03
C GLN A 511 7.77 -0.10 -23.87
N ILE A 512 7.37 -0.56 -22.67
CA ILE A 512 5.96 -0.81 -22.36
C ILE A 512 5.15 0.48 -22.39
N GLN A 513 5.70 1.59 -21.91
CA GLN A 513 5.06 2.90 -22.02
C GLN A 513 4.75 3.29 -23.46
N ALA A 514 5.68 3.05 -24.39
CA ALA A 514 5.46 3.32 -25.80
C ALA A 514 4.32 2.47 -26.36
N ARG A 515 4.27 1.17 -25.98
CA ARG A 515 3.17 0.28 -26.38
C ARG A 515 1.83 0.72 -25.81
N VAL A 516 1.77 1.07 -24.52
CA VAL A 516 0.53 1.53 -23.88
C VAL A 516 0.03 2.85 -24.47
N LYS A 517 0.93 3.80 -24.77
CA LYS A 517 0.57 5.05 -25.47
C LYS A 517 -0.05 4.78 -26.84
N GLN A 518 0.45 3.80 -27.57
CA GLN A 518 -0.13 3.38 -28.83
C GLN A 518 -1.55 2.82 -28.64
N LEU A 519 -1.75 1.95 -27.65
CA LEU A 519 -3.07 1.38 -27.35
C LEU A 519 -4.11 2.44 -26.96
N LEU A 520 -3.71 3.44 -26.17
CA LEU A 520 -4.59 4.56 -25.80
C LEU A 520 -4.99 5.38 -27.03
N LYS A 521 -4.02 5.67 -27.92
CA LYS A 521 -4.28 6.38 -29.18
C LYS A 521 -5.19 5.59 -30.13
N GLU A 522 -4.99 4.28 -30.24
CA GLU A 522 -5.85 3.39 -31.04
C GLU A 522 -7.29 3.38 -30.52
N GLN A 523 -7.48 3.46 -29.20
CA GLN A 523 -8.81 3.53 -28.57
C GLN A 523 -9.48 4.88 -28.80
N GLU A 524 -8.76 5.98 -28.65
CA GLU A 524 -9.25 7.34 -28.92
C GLU A 524 -9.70 7.47 -30.38
N GLU A 525 -8.88 7.02 -31.33
CA GLU A 525 -9.23 7.02 -32.76
C GLU A 525 -10.48 6.17 -33.06
N LYS A 526 -10.66 5.07 -32.33
CA LYS A 526 -11.83 4.21 -32.46
C LYS A 526 -13.09 4.86 -31.90
N GLU A 527 -13.00 5.48 -30.73
CA GLU A 527 -14.10 6.22 -30.10
C GLU A 527 -14.54 7.40 -30.99
N GLU A 528 -13.59 8.17 -31.54
CA GLU A 528 -13.90 9.23 -32.50
C GLU A 528 -14.59 8.70 -33.77
N GLN A 529 -14.20 7.53 -34.26
CA GLN A 529 -14.84 6.92 -35.43
C GLN A 529 -16.27 6.49 -35.11
N GLU A 530 -16.49 5.83 -33.96
CA GLU A 530 -17.82 5.40 -33.52
C GLU A 530 -18.75 6.61 -33.32
N GLU A 531 -18.26 7.71 -32.74
CA GLU A 531 -19.05 8.95 -32.57
C GLU A 531 -19.41 9.59 -33.92
N ARG A 532 -18.51 9.57 -34.90
CA ARG A 532 -18.80 10.07 -36.26
C ARG A 532 -19.86 9.21 -36.97
N GLU A 533 -19.76 7.89 -36.87
CA GLU A 533 -20.74 6.96 -37.44
C GLU A 533 -22.13 7.15 -36.78
N GLU A 534 -22.19 7.30 -35.45
CA GLU A 534 -23.45 7.59 -34.74
C GLU A 534 -24.05 8.94 -35.13
N GLN A 535 -23.20 9.96 -35.35
CA GLN A 535 -23.66 11.26 -35.81
C GLN A 535 -24.21 11.21 -37.24
N GLU A 536 -23.53 10.51 -38.16
CA GLU A 536 -24.00 10.32 -39.54
C GLU A 536 -25.34 9.55 -39.57
N GLU A 537 -25.48 8.47 -38.78
CA GLU A 537 -26.75 7.73 -38.67
C GLU A 537 -27.89 8.59 -38.10
N ARG A 538 -27.57 9.48 -37.16
CA ARG A 538 -28.54 10.41 -36.57
C ARG A 538 -28.98 11.47 -37.57
N GLU A 539 -28.05 12.05 -38.32
CA GLU A 539 -28.33 13.01 -39.39
C GLU A 539 -29.19 12.35 -40.49
N GLU A 540 -28.86 11.14 -40.95
CA GLU A 540 -29.68 10.40 -41.91
C GLU A 540 -31.10 10.13 -41.39
N ARG A 541 -31.24 9.83 -40.09
CA ARG A 541 -32.55 9.58 -39.48
C ARG A 541 -33.38 10.86 -39.38
N GLU A 542 -32.76 11.98 -39.01
CA GLU A 542 -33.41 13.28 -38.96
C GLU A 542 -33.88 13.71 -40.37
N GLU A 543 -33.05 13.50 -41.41
CA GLU A 543 -33.43 13.75 -42.82
C GLU A 543 -34.62 12.88 -43.28
N ARG A 544 -34.65 11.60 -42.91
CA ARG A 544 -35.79 10.71 -43.23
C ARG A 544 -37.07 11.13 -42.51
N GLU A 545 -36.97 11.52 -41.24
CA GLU A 545 -38.12 12.01 -40.46
C GLU A 545 -38.64 13.37 -40.97
N GLU A 546 -37.79 14.22 -41.55
CA GLU A 546 -38.22 15.44 -42.26
C GLU A 546 -38.89 15.12 -43.61
N ALA A 547 -38.32 14.21 -44.40
CA ALA A 547 -38.90 13.80 -45.67
C ALA A 547 -40.30 13.17 -45.51
N ASP A 548 -40.49 12.33 -44.49
CA ASP A 548 -41.79 11.71 -44.18
C ASP A 548 -42.84 12.77 -43.77
N LYS A 549 -42.44 13.83 -43.06
CA LYS A 549 -43.34 14.95 -42.70
C LYS A 549 -43.73 15.78 -43.92
N GLU A 550 -42.81 16.03 -44.85
CA GLU A 550 -43.13 16.73 -46.10
C GLU A 550 -44.05 15.92 -47.02
N GLU A 551 -43.99 14.58 -46.96
CA GLU A 551 -44.89 13.70 -47.72
C GLU A 551 -46.30 13.63 -47.09
N GLU A 552 -46.43 13.74 -45.76
CA GLU A 552 -47.71 13.79 -45.06
C GLU A 552 -48.46 15.14 -45.25
N ASP A 553 -47.74 16.24 -45.47
CA ASP A 553 -48.31 17.59 -45.70
C ASP A 553 -48.61 17.90 -47.19
N ARG A 554 -48.42 16.93 -48.10
CA ARG A 554 -48.80 17.11 -49.52
C ARG A 554 -50.32 17.13 -49.68
N PRO A 555 -50.90 18.17 -50.34
CA PRO A 555 -52.33 18.20 -50.62
C PRO A 555 -52.73 17.00 -51.49
N GLN A 556 -53.73 16.23 -51.06
CA GLN A 556 -54.37 15.22 -51.92
C GLN A 556 -55.04 15.96 -53.09
N GLU A 557 -54.41 15.98 -54.26
CA GLU A 557 -55.09 16.37 -55.50
C GLU A 557 -56.15 15.29 -55.80
N GLU A 558 -57.42 15.64 -55.56
CA GLU A 558 -58.58 14.85 -55.99
C GLU A 558 -58.54 14.72 -57.53
N GLU A 559 -58.26 13.51 -58.02
CA GLU A 559 -58.52 13.14 -59.41
C GLU A 559 -60.05 13.13 -59.65
N GLU A 560 -60.58 14.23 -60.19
CA GLU A 560 -61.92 14.27 -60.79
C GLU A 560 -61.93 13.41 -62.07
N GLU A 561 -62.20 12.11 -61.93
CA GLU A 561 -62.68 11.26 -63.03
C GLU A 561 -64.03 11.78 -63.54
N SER A 562 -64.03 12.30 -64.78
CA SER A 562 -65.23 12.68 -65.52
C SER A 562 -66.02 11.45 -66.02
N PRO A 563 -67.32 11.27 -65.70
CA PRO A 563 -68.15 10.32 -66.41
C PRO A 563 -68.87 11.02 -67.57
N SER A 564 -68.66 10.49 -68.77
CA SER A 564 -69.46 10.83 -69.95
C SER A 564 -70.86 10.23 -69.87
N ARG A 565 -71.87 11.13 -69.94
CA ARG A 565 -73.30 11.00 -70.34
C ARG A 565 -74.36 11.20 -69.28
#